data_AF-A0A0H2S8J7-F1
#
_entry.id   AF-A0A0H2S8J7-F1
#
_cell.length_a   1.000
_cell.length_b   1.000
_cell.length_c   1.000
_cell.angle_alpha   90.00
_cell.angle_beta   90.00
_cell.angle_gamma   90.00
#
_symmetry.space_group_name_H-M   'P 1'
#
loop_
_entity.id
_entity.type
_entity.pdbx_description
1 polymer ?
#
loop_
_entity_poly.entity_id
_entity_poly.type
_entity_poly.pdbx_seq_one_letter_code
_entity_poly.pdbx_strand_id
1 'polypeptide(L)'
;MAIRQLRTIADLVSLEDSSEDDKKAIIPPLEVLLILAQDSTLFKILVEGGGLATIFKSAVTLFEGTSPHELAAKKGSNFHVKDFFHNLFTMLKNLSMQIMECVAPISDAIDAGMLRIVAHACDTLDLLNKNTTFFITGILFRFIRLLLVHSSIMLATAREIKRLRTMPCAKKLTSGVFRDEWCSFQDAVLVHYTMLRYREIVLSETQKRRQCDGCQKMDFKDSFQCCGKCKNAFYCSKECQLKSWKGGHKEQCNDLVGSRGKDVVGTKNISYLLALELKRHWPSIQRNPTVERAPFSQLVFDLNWTSMSVPPMKFKVYTIDQLMKKLVSERDFTEISMLKEMQTLTEGSMNALAVTRISVITGYSTRTSYSTIGKTELLSSKLERPADAEVRFTRPVALDADDSDKELTDCIWDEVDEAIHRLGLPKDGSLLVEDAQGKQVHAFTMIDRVLRSPTFPIPMNIRLAKSFEQFKNHQSH
;
A
#
# COMPACT_ATOMS: atom_id res chain seq x y z
N MET A 1 13.22 32.21 -7.37
CA MET A 1 14.58 32.02 -7.92
C MET A 1 15.11 30.61 -7.65
N ALA A 2 15.16 30.16 -6.39
CA ALA A 2 15.57 28.79 -6.01
C ALA A 2 14.81 27.68 -6.77
N ILE A 3 13.49 27.80 -6.96
CA ILE A 3 12.69 26.84 -7.74
C ILE A 3 13.17 26.73 -9.20
N ARG A 4 13.54 27.85 -9.82
CA ARG A 4 14.08 27.84 -11.19
C ARG A 4 15.45 27.17 -11.22
N GLN A 5 16.32 27.45 -10.26
CA GLN A 5 17.63 26.82 -10.15
C GLN A 5 17.52 25.31 -9.89
N LEU A 6 16.62 24.88 -9.00
CA LEU A 6 16.35 23.46 -8.74
C LEU A 6 15.78 22.75 -9.97
N ARG A 7 14.88 23.39 -10.74
CA ARG A 7 14.43 22.85 -12.03
C ARG A 7 15.56 22.79 -13.04
N THR A 8 16.35 23.83 -13.19
CA THR A 8 17.51 23.82 -14.09
C THR A 8 18.50 22.70 -13.71
N ILE A 9 18.73 22.48 -12.43
CA ILE A 9 19.54 21.36 -11.94
C ILE A 9 18.87 20.02 -12.27
N ALA A 10 17.58 19.87 -12.02
CA ALA A 10 16.84 18.64 -12.35
C ALA A 10 16.81 18.36 -13.87
N ASP A 11 16.69 19.40 -14.69
CA ASP A 11 16.69 19.34 -16.14
C ASP A 11 18.08 18.95 -16.67
N LEU A 12 19.15 19.52 -16.10
CA LEU A 12 20.55 19.12 -16.39
C LEU A 12 20.80 17.65 -16.04
N VAL A 13 20.14 17.17 -15.01
CA VAL A 13 20.28 15.81 -14.49
C VAL A 13 19.41 14.80 -15.27
N SER A 14 18.41 15.26 -16.04
CA SER A 14 17.46 14.42 -16.78
C SER A 14 17.93 14.02 -18.20
N LEU A 15 19.21 14.19 -18.53
CA LEU A 15 19.78 13.82 -19.83
C LEU A 15 19.96 12.28 -19.92
N GLU A 16 18.87 11.58 -20.28
CA GLU A 16 18.81 10.11 -20.37
C GLU A 16 19.70 9.49 -21.46
N ASP A 17 20.09 10.24 -22.49
CA ASP A 17 20.88 9.75 -23.63
C ASP A 17 22.33 10.27 -23.65
N SER A 18 22.87 10.60 -22.48
CA SER A 18 24.14 11.33 -22.38
C SER A 18 25.37 10.42 -22.32
N SER A 19 26.50 10.93 -22.83
CA SER A 19 27.78 10.20 -22.93
C SER A 19 28.38 9.89 -21.55
N GLU A 20 29.39 9.02 -21.50
CA GLU A 20 30.06 8.68 -20.23
C GLU A 20 30.70 9.92 -19.55
N ASP A 21 31.09 10.92 -20.34
CA ASP A 21 31.59 12.20 -19.82
C ASP A 21 30.47 13.10 -19.28
N ASP A 22 29.27 13.05 -19.86
CA ASP A 22 28.11 13.75 -19.33
C ASP A 22 27.65 13.16 -17.99
N LYS A 23 27.73 11.83 -17.82
CA LYS A 23 27.48 11.17 -16.53
C LYS A 23 28.42 11.68 -15.43
N LYS A 24 29.65 12.07 -15.75
CA LYS A 24 30.58 12.67 -14.78
C LYS A 24 30.12 14.07 -14.34
N ALA A 25 29.43 14.81 -15.19
CA ALA A 25 28.87 16.12 -14.87
C ALA A 25 27.63 16.08 -13.96
N ILE A 26 26.99 14.91 -13.79
CA ILE A 26 25.78 14.72 -12.96
C ILE A 26 26.08 14.76 -11.44
N ILE A 27 27.30 14.45 -11.00
CA ILE A 27 27.61 14.30 -9.56
C ILE A 27 27.54 15.62 -8.78
N PRO A 28 28.21 16.71 -9.18
CA PRO A 28 28.16 17.96 -8.41
C PRO A 28 26.72 18.49 -8.23
N PRO A 29 25.85 18.45 -9.26
CA PRO A 29 24.43 18.77 -9.09
C PRO A 29 23.71 17.87 -8.08
N LEU A 30 24.03 16.57 -8.03
CA LEU A 30 23.38 15.61 -7.14
C LEU A 30 23.75 15.84 -5.67
N GLU A 31 25.01 16.12 -5.36
CA GLU A 31 25.44 16.47 -4.00
C GLU A 31 24.79 17.76 -3.51
N VAL A 32 24.70 18.77 -4.37
CA VAL A 32 23.99 20.02 -4.07
C VAL A 32 22.52 19.74 -3.78
N LEU A 33 21.84 18.93 -4.60
CA LEU A 33 20.44 18.56 -4.34
C LEU A 33 20.27 17.85 -3.00
N LEU A 34 21.18 16.94 -2.65
CA LEU A 34 21.14 16.21 -1.38
C LEU A 34 21.38 17.13 -0.17
N ILE A 35 22.26 18.12 -0.30
CA ILE A 35 22.49 19.14 0.74
C ILE A 35 21.25 20.03 0.89
N LEU A 36 20.69 20.52 -0.22
CA LEU A 36 19.49 21.36 -0.20
C LEU A 36 18.29 20.61 0.39
N ALA A 37 18.22 19.29 0.19
CA ALA A 37 17.20 18.43 0.77
C ALA A 37 17.28 18.26 2.30
N GLN A 38 18.34 18.79 2.95
CA GLN A 38 18.43 18.86 4.41
C GLN A 38 17.58 20.01 4.99
N ASP A 39 17.31 21.06 4.22
CA ASP A 39 16.39 22.14 4.61
C ASP A 39 14.93 21.70 4.38
N SER A 40 14.09 21.80 5.41
CA SER A 40 12.70 21.31 5.33
C SER A 40 11.84 22.02 4.30
N THR A 41 12.12 23.30 4.01
CA THR A 41 11.37 24.13 3.06
C THR A 41 11.76 23.78 1.63
N LEU A 42 13.08 23.72 1.37
CA LEU A 42 13.61 23.31 0.07
C LEU A 42 13.27 21.86 -0.24
N PHE A 43 13.29 20.99 0.78
CA PHE A 43 12.85 19.62 0.65
C PHE A 43 11.38 19.53 0.21
N LYS A 44 10.47 20.30 0.83
CA LYS A 44 9.07 20.34 0.41
C LYS A 44 8.92 20.76 -1.05
N ILE A 45 9.63 21.81 -1.47
CA ILE A 45 9.64 22.29 -2.86
C ILE A 45 10.15 21.21 -3.82
N LEU A 46 11.23 20.53 -3.44
CA LEU A 46 11.82 19.44 -4.22
C LEU A 46 10.83 18.29 -4.40
N VAL A 47 10.15 17.90 -3.33
CA VAL A 47 9.13 16.84 -3.33
C VAL A 47 7.95 17.21 -4.23
N GLU A 48 7.39 18.43 -4.06
CA GLU A 48 6.27 18.92 -4.87
C GLU A 48 6.66 19.06 -6.36
N GLY A 49 7.93 19.32 -6.65
CA GLY A 49 8.48 19.42 -8.00
C GLY A 49 8.87 18.10 -8.65
N GLY A 50 8.65 16.95 -8.02
CA GLY A 50 9.07 15.63 -8.53
C GLY A 50 10.59 15.38 -8.43
N GLY A 51 11.32 16.24 -7.73
CA GLY A 51 12.78 16.18 -7.63
C GLY A 51 13.30 14.92 -6.92
N LEU A 52 12.49 14.27 -6.08
CA LEU A 52 12.85 12.97 -5.50
C LEU A 52 13.09 11.91 -6.57
N ALA A 53 12.17 11.78 -7.52
CA ALA A 53 12.29 10.80 -8.60
C ALA A 53 13.54 11.10 -9.44
N THR A 54 13.80 12.38 -9.74
CA THR A 54 15.03 12.80 -10.43
C THR A 54 16.28 12.41 -9.65
N ILE A 55 16.36 12.68 -8.34
CA ILE A 55 17.51 12.29 -7.51
C ILE A 55 17.75 10.79 -7.56
N PHE A 56 16.70 9.99 -7.38
CA PHE A 56 16.83 8.52 -7.39
C PHE A 56 17.22 7.98 -8.76
N LYS A 57 16.60 8.47 -9.83
CA LYS A 57 16.95 8.10 -11.20
C LYS A 57 18.42 8.37 -11.50
N SER A 58 18.91 9.51 -11.04
CA SER A 58 20.30 9.95 -11.26
C SER A 58 21.30 9.16 -10.43
N ALA A 59 20.94 8.87 -9.18
CA ALA A 59 21.69 7.95 -8.35
C ALA A 59 21.74 6.57 -9.01
N VAL A 60 20.66 6.10 -9.63
CA VAL A 60 20.63 4.78 -10.29
C VAL A 60 21.57 4.81 -11.47
N THR A 61 21.47 5.81 -12.35
CA THR A 61 22.39 6.01 -13.47
C THR A 61 23.86 6.07 -13.03
N LEU A 62 24.13 6.65 -11.85
CA LEU A 62 25.48 6.75 -11.31
C LEU A 62 26.06 5.39 -10.88
N PHE A 63 25.23 4.49 -10.34
CA PHE A 63 25.66 3.15 -9.88
C PHE A 63 25.38 2.03 -10.90
N GLU A 64 24.73 2.34 -12.02
CA GLU A 64 24.52 1.40 -13.11
C GLU A 64 25.86 1.00 -13.74
N GLY A 65 26.26 -0.25 -13.50
CA GLY A 65 27.48 -0.83 -14.07
C GLY A 65 28.79 -0.49 -13.35
N THR A 66 28.75 0.27 -12.25
CA THR A 66 29.94 0.55 -11.44
C THR A 66 29.58 0.37 -9.96
N SER A 67 30.32 -0.47 -9.24
CA SER A 67 30.10 -0.62 -7.80
C SER A 67 30.49 0.68 -7.06
N PRO A 68 29.90 0.99 -5.90
CA PRO A 68 30.31 2.18 -5.15
C PRO A 68 31.81 2.20 -4.82
N HIS A 69 32.42 1.04 -4.55
CA HIS A 69 33.86 0.91 -4.32
C HIS A 69 34.69 1.25 -5.57
N GLU A 70 34.27 0.77 -6.74
CA GLU A 70 34.92 1.13 -8.02
C GLU A 70 34.79 2.62 -8.31
N LEU A 71 33.63 3.21 -7.99
CA LEU A 71 33.40 4.64 -8.18
C LEU A 71 34.30 5.49 -7.27
N ALA A 72 34.46 5.08 -6.00
CA ALA A 72 35.41 5.68 -5.07
C ALA A 72 36.86 5.57 -5.58
N ALA A 73 37.25 4.41 -6.09
CA ALA A 73 38.58 4.18 -6.63
C ALA A 73 38.86 5.02 -7.89
N LYS A 74 37.88 5.12 -8.81
CA LYS A 74 38.01 5.85 -10.09
C LYS A 74 38.07 7.37 -9.92
N LYS A 75 37.35 7.94 -8.94
CA LYS A 75 37.21 9.40 -8.81
C LYS A 75 38.21 10.08 -7.87
N GLY A 76 39.11 9.30 -7.26
CA GLY A 76 40.06 9.83 -6.27
C GLY A 76 39.36 10.35 -5.02
N SER A 77 40.09 11.10 -4.18
CA SER A 77 39.64 11.54 -2.85
C SER A 77 38.39 12.42 -2.81
N ASN A 78 37.90 12.93 -3.94
CA ASN A 78 36.88 13.98 -3.96
C ASN A 78 35.44 13.45 -3.91
N PHE A 79 35.19 12.19 -4.27
CA PHE A 79 33.84 11.60 -4.16
C PHE A 79 33.76 10.67 -2.94
N HIS A 80 33.21 11.20 -1.86
CA HIS A 80 32.97 10.42 -0.66
C HIS A 80 31.65 9.68 -0.77
N VAL A 81 31.69 8.45 -1.30
CA VAL A 81 30.55 7.51 -1.37
C VAL A 81 29.76 7.46 -0.06
N LYS A 82 30.48 7.49 1.07
CA LYS A 82 29.90 7.54 2.41
C LYS A 82 29.02 8.77 2.63
N ASP A 83 29.49 9.95 2.24
CA ASP A 83 28.76 11.21 2.40
C ASP A 83 27.56 11.27 1.47
N PHE A 84 27.70 10.75 0.24
CA PHE A 84 26.58 10.59 -0.69
C PHE A 84 25.44 9.78 -0.05
N PHE A 85 25.73 8.57 0.43
CA PHE A 85 24.71 7.72 1.06
C PHE A 85 24.19 8.34 2.36
N HIS A 86 25.04 8.95 3.17
CA HIS A 86 24.62 9.64 4.39
C HIS A 86 23.61 10.75 4.10
N ASN A 87 23.89 11.60 3.11
CA ASN A 87 23.00 12.70 2.73
C ASN A 87 21.69 12.17 2.12
N LEU A 88 21.77 11.14 1.27
CA LEU A 88 20.58 10.47 0.71
C LEU A 88 19.68 9.88 1.80
N PHE A 89 20.25 9.20 2.78
CA PHE A 89 19.46 8.63 3.87
C PHE A 89 18.94 9.70 4.84
N THR A 90 19.67 10.80 5.03
CA THR A 90 19.18 11.96 5.77
C THR A 90 17.99 12.62 5.04
N MET A 91 18.04 12.73 3.72
CA MET A 91 16.90 13.17 2.91
C MET A 91 15.70 12.22 3.08
N LEU A 92 15.93 10.89 3.04
CA LEU A 92 14.87 9.91 3.29
C LEU A 92 14.30 9.99 4.70
N LYS A 93 15.11 10.37 5.70
CA LYS A 93 14.64 10.69 7.05
C LYS A 93 13.66 11.84 7.02
N ASN A 94 14.05 12.94 6.39
CA ASN A 94 13.19 14.11 6.26
C ASN A 94 11.90 13.76 5.51
N LEU A 95 11.98 12.93 4.46
CA LEU A 95 10.81 12.40 3.75
C LEU A 95 9.89 11.61 4.68
N SER A 96 10.47 10.73 5.51
CA SER A 96 9.74 9.95 6.50
C SER A 96 9.10 10.80 7.60
N MET A 97 9.40 12.10 7.69
CA MET A 97 8.69 13.01 8.60
C MET A 97 7.56 13.77 7.88
N GLN A 98 7.62 13.93 6.56
CA GLN A 98 6.64 14.69 5.74
C GLN A 98 5.64 13.79 4.97
N ILE A 99 5.60 12.52 5.35
CA ILE A 99 5.01 11.33 4.72
C ILE A 99 3.77 11.54 3.84
N MET A 100 2.77 12.29 4.30
CA MET A 100 1.39 12.06 3.86
C MET A 100 0.88 13.09 2.86
N GLU A 101 1.63 14.17 2.62
CA GLU A 101 1.50 14.97 1.40
C GLU A 101 2.24 14.30 0.22
N CYS A 102 2.99 13.22 0.47
CA CYS A 102 4.02 12.73 -0.43
C CYS A 102 3.77 11.33 -1.02
N VAL A 103 2.56 10.76 -0.94
CA VAL A 103 2.29 9.41 -1.48
C VAL A 103 2.71 9.28 -2.95
N ALA A 104 2.32 10.23 -3.81
CA ALA A 104 2.73 10.24 -5.20
C ALA A 104 4.26 10.39 -5.37
N PRO A 105 4.91 11.41 -4.77
CA PRO A 105 6.37 11.52 -4.79
C PRO A 105 7.14 10.28 -4.30
N ILE A 106 6.64 9.58 -3.27
CA ILE A 106 7.26 8.34 -2.77
C ILE A 106 7.07 7.21 -3.78
N SER A 107 5.87 7.08 -4.37
CA SER A 107 5.61 6.10 -5.43
C SER A 107 6.55 6.32 -6.61
N ASP A 108 6.70 7.57 -7.04
CA ASP A 108 7.60 7.96 -8.14
C ASP A 108 9.06 7.71 -7.78
N ALA A 109 9.49 7.99 -6.54
CA ALA A 109 10.83 7.68 -6.06
C ALA A 109 11.12 6.17 -6.07
N ILE A 110 10.15 5.34 -5.68
CA ILE A 110 10.26 3.87 -5.73
C ILE A 110 10.41 3.42 -7.19
N ASP A 111 9.56 3.90 -8.10
CA ASP A 111 9.65 3.56 -9.53
C ASP A 111 10.95 4.07 -10.17
N ALA A 112 11.49 5.20 -9.69
CA ALA A 112 12.78 5.77 -10.09
C ALA A 112 13.99 5.00 -9.51
N GLY A 113 13.76 4.00 -8.65
CA GLY A 113 14.78 3.08 -8.20
C GLY A 113 15.32 3.31 -6.80
N MET A 114 14.51 3.90 -5.90
CA MET A 114 14.87 4.03 -4.48
C MET A 114 15.35 2.71 -3.84
N LEU A 115 14.69 1.59 -4.12
CA LEU A 115 15.11 0.29 -3.57
C LEU A 115 16.40 -0.24 -4.22
N ARG A 116 16.65 0.08 -5.50
CA ARG A 116 17.93 -0.20 -6.18
C ARG A 116 19.09 0.53 -5.52
N ILE A 117 18.91 1.79 -5.15
CA ILE A 117 19.96 2.53 -4.44
C ILE A 117 20.27 1.91 -3.09
N VAL A 118 19.26 1.40 -2.39
CA VAL A 118 19.46 0.71 -1.12
C VAL A 118 20.22 -0.60 -1.33
N ALA A 119 19.90 -1.35 -2.40
CA ALA A 119 20.66 -2.53 -2.78
C ALA A 119 22.13 -2.20 -3.10
N HIS A 120 22.41 -1.08 -3.77
CA HIS A 120 23.78 -0.61 -3.99
C HIS A 120 24.47 -0.17 -2.70
N ALA A 121 23.76 0.50 -1.79
CA ALA A 121 24.29 0.90 -0.48
C ALA A 121 24.72 -0.32 0.36
N CYS A 122 24.12 -1.49 0.12
CA CYS A 122 24.52 -2.74 0.78
C CYS A 122 26.01 -3.07 0.55
N ASP A 123 26.58 -2.65 -0.57
CA ASP A 123 27.99 -2.88 -0.90
C ASP A 123 28.94 -2.06 -0.03
N THR A 124 28.42 -1.00 0.59
CA THR A 124 29.18 0.00 1.34
C THR A 124 28.84 0.01 2.83
N LEU A 125 28.14 -1.01 3.32
CA LEU A 125 27.65 -1.03 4.70
C LEU A 125 28.78 -1.00 5.73
N ASP A 126 29.92 -1.57 5.39
CA ASP A 126 31.16 -1.49 6.16
C ASP A 126 31.67 -0.04 6.32
N LEU A 127 31.34 0.84 5.37
CA LEU A 127 31.68 2.26 5.40
C LEU A 127 30.64 3.11 6.13
N LEU A 128 29.43 2.60 6.31
CA LEU A 128 28.33 3.30 6.98
C LEU A 128 28.38 3.08 8.50
N ASN A 129 28.04 4.10 9.27
CA ASN A 129 27.95 3.96 10.72
C ASN A 129 26.71 3.12 11.11
N LYS A 130 26.75 2.48 12.29
CA LYS A 130 25.64 1.65 12.81
C LYS A 130 24.30 2.41 12.84
N ASN A 131 24.33 3.72 13.09
CA ASN A 131 23.14 4.56 13.10
C ASN A 131 22.49 4.66 11.71
N THR A 132 23.29 4.73 10.65
CA THR A 132 22.82 4.77 9.27
C THR A 132 22.26 3.42 8.87
N THR A 133 22.91 2.31 9.25
CA THR A 133 22.39 0.96 9.02
C THR A 133 21.06 0.74 9.73
N PHE A 134 20.97 1.11 11.01
CA PHE A 134 19.72 1.08 11.79
C PHE A 134 18.64 1.97 11.15
N PHE A 135 19.03 3.11 10.60
CA PHE A 135 18.13 4.00 9.89
C PHE A 135 17.60 3.37 8.60
N ILE A 136 18.45 2.73 7.78
CA ILE A 136 18.03 2.07 6.54
C ILE A 136 17.06 0.92 6.84
N THR A 137 17.38 0.05 7.81
CA THR A 137 16.49 -1.06 8.21
C THR A 137 15.21 -0.57 8.87
N GLY A 138 15.37 0.29 9.87
CA GLY A 138 14.30 0.73 10.77
C GLY A 138 13.37 1.74 10.13
N ILE A 139 13.89 2.62 9.26
CA ILE A 139 13.06 3.61 8.58
C ILE A 139 12.68 3.10 7.22
N LEU A 140 13.57 2.86 6.26
CA LEU A 140 13.09 2.61 4.89
C LEU A 140 12.13 1.40 4.77
N PHE A 141 12.52 0.21 5.26
CA PHE A 141 11.68 -0.98 5.09
C PHE A 141 10.42 -0.95 5.96
N ARG A 142 10.48 -0.41 7.18
CA ARG A 142 9.29 -0.28 8.02
C ARG A 142 8.38 0.84 7.52
N PHE A 143 8.97 1.93 7.05
CA PHE A 143 8.27 3.08 6.49
C PHE A 143 7.50 2.73 5.22
N ILE A 144 8.17 2.14 4.22
CA ILE A 144 7.48 1.72 3.00
C ILE A 144 6.41 0.68 3.35
N ARG A 145 6.68 -0.22 4.30
CA ARG A 145 5.68 -1.17 4.82
C ARG A 145 4.41 -0.48 5.31
N LEU A 146 4.53 0.57 6.12
CA LEU A 146 3.38 1.35 6.58
C LEU A 146 2.60 1.98 5.42
N LEU A 147 3.28 2.30 4.33
CA LEU A 147 2.68 2.89 3.14
C LEU A 147 2.09 1.87 2.16
N LEU A 148 2.25 0.56 2.37
CA LEU A 148 1.70 -0.48 1.47
C LEU A 148 0.17 -0.51 1.45
N VAL A 149 -0.50 0.22 2.35
CA VAL A 149 -1.95 0.45 2.26
C VAL A 149 -2.34 1.27 1.04
N HIS A 150 -1.42 2.09 0.54
CA HIS A 150 -1.58 2.87 -0.68
C HIS A 150 -1.28 2.02 -1.89
N SER A 151 -2.29 1.84 -2.75
CA SER A 151 -2.18 0.99 -3.95
C SER A 151 -1.05 1.44 -4.88
N SER A 152 -0.82 2.75 -5.02
CA SER A 152 0.27 3.33 -5.82
C SER A 152 1.65 2.88 -5.32
N ILE A 153 1.92 3.07 -4.04
CA ILE A 153 3.16 2.65 -3.35
C ILE A 153 3.36 1.15 -3.46
N MET A 154 2.32 0.37 -3.18
CA MET A 154 2.37 -1.09 -3.18
C MET A 154 2.66 -1.62 -4.60
N LEU A 155 2.03 -1.07 -5.64
CA LEU A 155 2.29 -1.43 -7.04
C LEU A 155 3.69 -1.01 -7.50
N ALA A 156 4.15 0.19 -7.14
CA ALA A 156 5.51 0.65 -7.42
C ALA A 156 6.55 -0.25 -6.76
N THR A 157 6.33 -0.60 -5.49
CA THR A 157 7.20 -1.48 -4.72
C THR A 157 7.28 -2.87 -5.34
N ALA A 158 6.14 -3.48 -5.72
CA ALA A 158 6.13 -4.79 -6.36
C ALA A 158 6.85 -4.80 -7.73
N ARG A 159 6.69 -3.74 -8.54
CA ARG A 159 7.46 -3.57 -9.78
C ARG A 159 8.95 -3.47 -9.49
N GLU A 160 9.33 -2.68 -8.51
CA GLU A 160 10.74 -2.42 -8.20
C GLU A 160 11.45 -3.66 -7.63
N ILE A 161 10.79 -4.43 -6.76
CA ILE A 161 11.30 -5.73 -6.30
C ILE A 161 11.51 -6.68 -7.49
N LYS A 162 10.59 -6.69 -8.47
CA LYS A 162 10.74 -7.50 -9.68
C LYS A 162 11.95 -7.07 -10.53
N ARG A 163 12.26 -5.76 -10.61
CA ARG A 163 13.46 -5.24 -11.29
C ARG A 163 14.74 -5.60 -10.54
N LEU A 164 14.76 -5.44 -9.22
CA LEU A 164 15.90 -5.77 -8.37
C LEU A 164 16.41 -7.20 -8.59
N ARG A 165 15.51 -8.15 -8.87
CA ARG A 165 15.86 -9.55 -9.14
C ARG A 165 16.99 -9.72 -10.17
N THR A 166 17.00 -8.92 -11.23
CA THR A 166 17.98 -9.07 -12.31
C THR A 166 19.33 -8.44 -11.98
N MET A 167 19.47 -7.82 -10.80
CA MET A 167 20.67 -7.10 -10.42
C MET A 167 21.60 -7.94 -9.54
N PRO A 168 22.92 -7.91 -9.79
CA PRO A 168 23.90 -8.60 -8.93
C PRO A 168 23.85 -8.15 -7.46
N CYS A 169 23.63 -6.85 -7.20
CA CYS A 169 23.61 -6.30 -5.84
C CYS A 169 22.42 -6.80 -4.99
N ALA A 170 21.33 -7.26 -5.61
CA ALA A 170 20.16 -7.75 -4.88
C ALA A 170 20.46 -9.01 -4.05
N LYS A 171 21.47 -9.82 -4.42
CA LYS A 171 21.88 -10.98 -3.62
C LYS A 171 22.31 -10.59 -2.20
N LYS A 172 22.89 -9.39 -2.03
CA LYS A 172 23.33 -8.89 -0.72
C LYS A 172 22.18 -8.49 0.19
N LEU A 173 21.04 -8.08 -0.38
CA LEU A 173 19.82 -7.89 0.41
C LEU A 173 19.35 -9.21 1.02
N THR A 174 19.56 -10.34 0.34
CA THR A 174 19.13 -11.68 0.79
C THR A 174 20.17 -12.45 1.62
N SER A 175 21.42 -11.97 1.69
CA SER A 175 22.52 -12.67 2.39
C SER A 175 23.27 -11.82 3.41
N GLY A 176 22.99 -10.51 3.49
CA GLY A 176 23.71 -9.55 4.33
C GLY A 176 22.98 -9.18 5.63
N VAL A 177 23.40 -8.07 6.23
CA VAL A 177 22.83 -7.53 7.49
C VAL A 177 21.36 -7.15 7.39
N PHE A 178 20.83 -7.00 6.17
CA PHE A 178 19.44 -6.66 5.91
C PHE A 178 18.56 -7.87 5.59
N ARG A 179 19.11 -9.10 5.62
CA ARG A 179 18.42 -10.30 5.18
C ARG A 179 17.05 -10.44 5.83
N ASP A 180 16.99 -10.37 7.14
CA ASP A 180 15.76 -10.64 7.88
C ASP A 180 14.74 -9.52 7.66
N GLU A 181 15.16 -8.25 7.69
CA GLU A 181 14.27 -7.13 7.39
C GLU A 181 13.80 -7.12 5.93
N TRP A 182 14.66 -7.50 4.99
CA TRP A 182 14.34 -7.57 3.57
C TRP A 182 13.35 -8.70 3.29
N CYS A 183 13.58 -9.91 3.82
CA CYS A 183 12.63 -11.01 3.70
C CYS A 183 11.27 -10.64 4.30
N SER A 184 11.26 -10.09 5.52
CA SER A 184 10.03 -9.61 6.16
C SER A 184 9.33 -8.50 5.35
N PHE A 185 10.11 -7.61 4.70
CA PHE A 185 9.59 -6.60 3.79
C PHE A 185 8.95 -7.22 2.54
N GLN A 186 9.62 -8.17 1.90
CA GLN A 186 9.14 -8.87 0.71
C GLN A 186 7.84 -9.64 1.01
N ASP A 187 7.77 -10.32 2.15
CA ASP A 187 6.59 -11.04 2.60
C ASP A 187 5.41 -10.09 2.81
N ALA A 188 5.65 -8.94 3.44
CA ALA A 188 4.62 -7.91 3.61
C ALA A 188 4.12 -7.38 2.26
N VAL A 189 5.03 -7.11 1.31
CA VAL A 189 4.64 -6.68 -0.05
C VAL A 189 3.85 -7.78 -0.76
N LEU A 190 4.24 -9.04 -0.62
CA LEU A 190 3.54 -10.17 -1.23
C LEU A 190 2.11 -10.31 -0.70
N VAL A 191 1.93 -10.24 0.61
CA VAL A 191 0.61 -10.31 1.24
C VAL A 191 -0.28 -9.16 0.76
N HIS A 192 0.19 -7.91 0.87
CA HIS A 192 -0.60 -6.74 0.46
C HIS A 192 -0.89 -6.72 -1.03
N TYR A 193 0.08 -7.13 -1.86
CA TYR A 193 -0.12 -7.27 -3.29
C TYR A 193 -1.21 -8.31 -3.59
N THR A 194 -1.14 -9.48 -2.96
CA THR A 194 -2.15 -10.54 -3.12
C THR A 194 -3.53 -10.04 -2.69
N MET A 195 -3.63 -9.34 -1.56
CA MET A 195 -4.87 -8.70 -1.12
C MET A 195 -5.41 -7.70 -2.14
N LEU A 196 -4.56 -6.82 -2.68
CA LEU A 196 -5.00 -5.86 -3.70
C LEU A 196 -5.48 -6.58 -4.97
N ARG A 197 -4.75 -7.59 -5.45
CA ARG A 197 -5.15 -8.34 -6.65
C ARG A 197 -6.44 -9.13 -6.41
N TYR A 198 -6.59 -9.75 -5.25
CA TYR A 198 -7.81 -10.45 -4.86
C TYR A 198 -8.99 -9.48 -4.80
N ARG A 199 -8.80 -8.31 -4.17
CA ARG A 199 -9.76 -7.21 -4.18
C ARG A 199 -10.16 -6.83 -5.59
N GLU A 200 -9.19 -6.56 -6.46
CA GLU A 200 -9.47 -6.17 -7.84
C GLU A 200 -10.23 -7.23 -8.60
N ILE A 201 -9.94 -8.52 -8.39
CA ILE A 201 -10.67 -9.60 -9.04
C ILE A 201 -12.10 -9.67 -8.49
N VAL A 202 -12.27 -9.80 -7.16
CA VAL A 202 -13.58 -9.83 -6.49
C VAL A 202 -14.43 -8.60 -6.80
N LEU A 203 -13.84 -7.42 -6.70
CA LEU A 203 -14.49 -6.16 -7.06
C LEU A 203 -14.69 -6.04 -8.56
N SER A 204 -13.83 -6.54 -9.43
CA SER A 204 -14.10 -6.50 -10.88
C SER A 204 -15.29 -7.39 -11.24
N GLU A 205 -15.49 -8.50 -10.53
CA GLU A 205 -16.65 -9.36 -10.77
C GLU A 205 -17.95 -8.71 -10.31
N THR A 206 -17.93 -7.96 -9.20
CA THR A 206 -19.11 -7.28 -8.63
C THR A 206 -19.35 -5.88 -9.22
N GLN A 207 -18.28 -5.12 -9.46
CA GLN A 207 -18.26 -3.80 -10.11
C GLN A 207 -18.18 -3.87 -11.64
N LYS A 208 -18.32 -5.06 -12.20
CA LYS A 208 -18.68 -5.21 -13.62
C LYS A 208 -19.96 -4.47 -13.93
N ARG A 209 -20.76 -4.08 -12.93
CA ARG A 209 -21.91 -3.20 -13.11
C ARG A 209 -21.64 -1.79 -12.64
N ARG A 210 -22.15 -0.84 -13.41
CA ARG A 210 -22.16 0.58 -13.05
C ARG A 210 -23.59 1.08 -13.11
N GLN A 211 -23.83 2.17 -12.39
CA GLN A 211 -25.05 2.95 -12.47
C GLN A 211 -24.80 4.15 -13.38
N CYS A 212 -25.74 4.45 -14.28
CA CYS A 212 -25.64 5.60 -15.15
C CYS A 212 -25.90 6.87 -14.33
N ASP A 213 -24.95 7.80 -14.29
CA ASP A 213 -25.08 9.04 -13.51
C ASP A 213 -26.17 10.00 -14.06
N GLY A 214 -26.69 9.76 -15.27
CA GLY A 214 -27.76 10.59 -15.87
C GLY A 214 -29.19 10.06 -15.70
N CYS A 215 -29.35 8.72 -15.72
CA CYS A 215 -30.67 8.07 -15.70
C CYS A 215 -30.78 6.93 -14.68
N GLN A 216 -29.71 6.64 -13.93
CA GLN A 216 -29.66 5.62 -12.89
C GLN A 216 -29.84 4.17 -13.37
N LYS A 217 -29.82 3.91 -14.68
CA LYS A 217 -29.79 2.56 -15.27
C LYS A 217 -28.58 1.79 -14.75
N MET A 218 -28.77 0.54 -14.35
CA MET A 218 -27.69 -0.40 -14.03
C MET A 218 -27.37 -1.28 -15.24
N ASP A 219 -26.11 -1.38 -15.62
CA ASP A 219 -25.65 -2.22 -16.73
C ASP A 219 -24.16 -2.56 -16.54
N PHE A 220 -23.59 -3.37 -17.43
CA PHE A 220 -22.17 -3.69 -17.39
C PHE A 220 -21.29 -2.45 -17.64
N LYS A 221 -20.14 -2.35 -16.98
CA LYS A 221 -19.20 -1.22 -17.10
C LYS A 221 -18.82 -0.99 -18.57
N ASP A 222 -18.66 -2.06 -19.34
CA ASP A 222 -18.28 -2.03 -20.74
C ASP A 222 -19.39 -1.51 -21.66
N SER A 223 -20.65 -1.49 -21.21
CA SER A 223 -21.76 -0.87 -21.94
C SER A 223 -21.92 0.62 -21.65
N PHE A 224 -21.13 1.18 -20.72
CA PHE A 224 -21.19 2.59 -20.35
C PHE A 224 -19.97 3.38 -20.87
N GLN A 225 -20.23 4.61 -21.31
CA GLN A 225 -19.21 5.61 -21.60
C GLN A 225 -18.80 6.28 -20.29
N CYS A 226 -17.50 6.44 -20.03
CA CYS A 226 -17.04 7.21 -18.88
C CYS A 226 -16.78 8.67 -19.26
N CYS A 227 -16.90 9.59 -18.29
CA CYS A 227 -16.52 10.99 -18.49
C CYS A 227 -15.06 11.08 -18.94
N GLY A 228 -14.79 11.61 -20.14
CA GLY A 228 -13.42 11.73 -20.66
C GLY A 228 -12.50 12.56 -19.76
N LYS A 229 -13.08 13.54 -19.03
CA LYS A 229 -12.32 14.42 -18.14
C LYS A 229 -12.05 13.81 -16.78
N CYS A 230 -13.03 13.33 -15.98
CA CYS A 230 -12.79 12.77 -14.63
C CYS A 230 -12.68 11.24 -14.58
N LYS A 231 -13.21 10.51 -15.57
CA LYS A 231 -13.29 9.02 -15.64
C LYS A 231 -14.00 8.34 -14.46
N ASN A 232 -14.65 9.11 -13.58
CA ASN A 232 -15.35 8.60 -12.40
C ASN A 232 -16.87 8.47 -12.61
N ALA A 233 -17.46 9.27 -13.50
CA ALA A 233 -18.87 9.15 -13.88
C ALA A 233 -19.03 8.28 -15.13
N PHE A 234 -20.11 7.49 -15.16
CA PHE A 234 -20.45 6.55 -16.22
C PHE A 234 -21.85 6.83 -16.77
N TYR A 235 -22.00 6.69 -18.08
CA TYR A 235 -23.21 7.08 -18.80
C TYR A 235 -23.58 6.00 -19.81
N CYS A 236 -24.84 5.60 -19.85
CA CYS A 236 -25.34 4.68 -20.87
C CYS A 236 -25.46 5.34 -22.25
N SER A 237 -25.41 6.68 -22.33
CA SER A 237 -25.50 7.43 -23.59
C SER A 237 -24.95 8.85 -23.45
N LYS A 238 -24.69 9.51 -24.59
CA LYS A 238 -24.23 10.91 -24.64
C LYS A 238 -25.27 11.88 -24.06
N GLU A 239 -26.56 11.59 -24.22
CA GLU A 239 -27.65 12.39 -23.65
C GLU A 239 -27.60 12.36 -22.12
N CYS A 240 -27.36 11.18 -21.53
CA CYS A 240 -27.20 11.03 -20.09
C CYS A 240 -25.97 11.78 -19.57
N GLN A 241 -24.86 11.75 -20.33
CA GLN A 241 -23.67 12.54 -20.02
C GLN A 241 -23.98 14.04 -20.03
N LEU A 242 -24.63 14.56 -21.08
CA LEU A 242 -24.99 15.97 -21.17
C LEU A 242 -25.96 16.41 -20.07
N LYS A 243 -26.92 15.56 -19.74
CA LYS A 243 -27.88 15.78 -18.65
C LYS A 243 -27.17 15.89 -17.30
N SER A 244 -26.33 14.92 -16.97
CA SER A 244 -25.53 14.93 -15.73
C SER A 244 -24.53 16.09 -15.70
N TRP A 245 -23.91 16.42 -16.85
CA TRP A 245 -23.00 17.56 -16.99
C TRP A 245 -23.66 18.89 -16.61
N LYS A 246 -24.87 19.14 -17.12
CA LYS A 246 -25.67 20.31 -16.78
C LYS A 246 -26.25 20.25 -15.36
N GLY A 247 -26.40 19.05 -14.80
CA GLY A 247 -26.98 18.80 -13.48
C GLY A 247 -25.99 18.83 -12.31
N GLY A 248 -24.78 19.39 -12.49
CA GLY A 248 -23.79 19.54 -11.42
C GLY A 248 -22.53 18.69 -11.58
N HIS A 249 -22.47 17.77 -12.55
CA HIS A 249 -21.25 16.99 -12.76
C HIS A 249 -20.09 17.87 -13.24
N LYS A 250 -20.33 19.00 -13.90
CA LYS A 250 -19.26 19.89 -14.37
C LYS A 250 -18.38 20.40 -13.23
N GLU A 251 -19.00 20.81 -12.13
CA GLU A 251 -18.34 21.31 -10.92
C GLU A 251 -17.58 20.16 -10.24
N GLN A 252 -18.29 19.06 -9.98
CA GLN A 252 -17.71 17.85 -9.38
C GLN A 252 -16.55 17.29 -10.21
N CYS A 253 -16.65 17.34 -11.55
CA CYS A 253 -15.63 16.84 -12.45
C CYS A 253 -14.32 17.61 -12.28
N ASN A 254 -14.36 18.91 -12.01
CA ASN A 254 -13.15 19.71 -11.81
C ASN A 254 -12.47 19.36 -10.48
N ASP A 255 -13.25 19.18 -9.42
CA ASP A 255 -12.75 18.77 -8.11
C ASP A 255 -12.14 17.36 -8.15
N LEU A 256 -12.79 16.46 -8.90
CA LEU A 256 -12.29 15.10 -9.13
C LEU A 256 -11.02 15.08 -9.96
N VAL A 257 -10.82 16.04 -10.87
CA VAL A 257 -9.59 16.14 -11.68
C VAL A 257 -8.45 16.73 -10.85
N GLY A 258 -8.71 17.75 -10.02
CA GLY A 258 -7.73 18.30 -9.10
C GLY A 258 -7.29 17.32 -8.01
N SER A 259 -8.14 16.33 -7.71
CA SER A 259 -7.84 15.24 -6.77
C SER A 259 -7.25 13.99 -7.43
N ARG A 260 -6.98 13.97 -8.75
CA ARG A 260 -6.38 12.80 -9.42
C ARG A 260 -5.00 12.37 -8.94
N GLY A 261 -4.31 13.22 -8.18
CA GLY A 261 -3.08 12.86 -7.46
C GLY A 261 -3.28 12.62 -5.96
N LYS A 262 -4.43 12.99 -5.40
CA LYS A 262 -4.79 12.70 -4.01
C LYS A 262 -5.47 11.35 -4.02
N ASP A 263 -4.78 10.36 -3.49
CA ASP A 263 -5.14 8.95 -3.51
C ASP A 263 -6.48 8.66 -2.78
N VAL A 264 -7.62 9.10 -3.35
CA VAL A 264 -8.98 8.76 -2.88
C VAL A 264 -9.21 7.25 -3.00
N VAL A 265 -8.43 6.58 -3.85
CA VAL A 265 -8.35 5.12 -3.95
C VAL A 265 -7.77 4.52 -2.65
N GLY A 266 -6.92 5.25 -1.94
CA GLY A 266 -6.29 4.81 -0.69
C GLY A 266 -7.30 4.47 0.41
N THR A 267 -8.31 5.32 0.68
CA THR A 267 -9.26 5.08 1.77
C THR A 267 -10.12 3.84 1.52
N LYS A 268 -10.61 3.65 0.29
CA LYS A 268 -11.36 2.44 -0.09
C LYS A 268 -10.51 1.17 -0.09
N ASN A 269 -9.19 1.30 -0.27
CA ASN A 269 -8.28 0.17 -0.17
C ASN A 269 -8.06 -0.19 1.30
N ILE A 270 -7.83 0.80 2.15
CA ILE A 270 -7.64 0.64 3.60
C ILE A 270 -8.85 -0.06 4.25
N SER A 271 -10.08 0.38 3.99
CA SER A 271 -11.27 -0.27 4.56
C SER A 271 -11.41 -1.74 4.14
N TYR A 272 -11.02 -2.08 2.90
CA TYR A 272 -11.06 -3.46 2.43
C TYR A 272 -9.94 -4.31 3.04
N LEU A 273 -8.72 -3.78 3.11
CA LEU A 273 -7.61 -4.45 3.80
C LEU A 273 -7.98 -4.73 5.25
N LEU A 274 -8.61 -3.77 5.93
CA LEU A 274 -9.13 -3.96 7.28
C LEU A 274 -10.16 -5.09 7.35
N ALA A 275 -11.13 -5.13 6.43
CA ALA A 275 -12.15 -6.17 6.45
C ALA A 275 -11.54 -7.57 6.32
N LEU A 276 -10.52 -7.73 5.46
CA LEU A 276 -9.77 -8.98 5.34
C LEU A 276 -9.03 -9.33 6.63
N GLU A 277 -8.36 -8.36 7.25
CA GLU A 277 -7.62 -8.60 8.49
C GLU A 277 -8.54 -8.90 9.67
N LEU A 278 -9.66 -8.19 9.81
CA LEU A 278 -10.68 -8.51 10.81
C LEU A 278 -11.26 -9.92 10.61
N LYS A 279 -11.56 -10.30 9.36
CA LYS A 279 -12.02 -11.65 9.02
C LYS A 279 -10.97 -12.70 9.42
N ARG A 280 -9.72 -12.48 9.04
CA ARG A 280 -8.58 -13.37 9.34
C ARG A 280 -8.42 -13.61 10.85
N HIS A 281 -8.54 -12.56 11.64
CA HIS A 281 -8.34 -12.59 13.09
C HIS A 281 -9.64 -12.77 13.88
N TRP A 282 -10.76 -13.01 13.19
CA TRP A 282 -12.08 -13.13 13.82
C TRP A 282 -12.15 -14.15 14.97
N PRO A 283 -11.58 -15.37 14.89
CA PRO A 283 -11.64 -16.32 16.01
C PRO A 283 -11.02 -15.77 17.30
N SER A 284 -9.92 -15.03 17.15
CA SER A 284 -9.24 -14.39 18.26
C SER A 284 -10.01 -13.18 18.79
N ILE A 285 -10.53 -12.35 17.88
CA ILE A 285 -11.37 -11.19 18.22
C ILE A 285 -12.65 -11.62 18.94
N GLN A 286 -13.27 -12.73 18.55
CA GLN A 286 -14.50 -13.25 19.14
C GLN A 286 -14.34 -13.67 20.61
N ARG A 287 -13.11 -13.99 21.04
CA ARG A 287 -12.79 -14.27 22.45
C ARG A 287 -12.61 -13.02 23.30
N ASN A 288 -12.63 -11.83 22.70
CA ASN A 288 -12.55 -10.58 23.45
C ASN A 288 -13.84 -10.40 24.28
N PRO A 289 -13.75 -10.17 25.61
CA PRO A 289 -14.94 -10.01 26.46
C PRO A 289 -15.90 -8.90 26.02
N THR A 290 -15.40 -7.85 25.37
CA THR A 290 -16.23 -6.78 24.81
C THR A 290 -17.10 -7.29 23.66
N VAL A 291 -16.54 -8.15 22.79
CA VAL A 291 -17.27 -8.76 21.65
C VAL A 291 -18.33 -9.74 22.14
N GLU A 292 -18.03 -10.49 23.20
CA GLU A 292 -18.97 -11.44 23.79
C GLU A 292 -20.17 -10.75 24.45
N ARG A 293 -19.95 -9.61 25.11
CA ARG A 293 -20.96 -8.94 25.93
C ARG A 293 -21.81 -7.91 25.20
N ALA A 294 -21.31 -7.32 24.11
CA ALA A 294 -22.00 -6.24 23.42
C ALA A 294 -22.66 -6.72 22.12
N PRO A 295 -23.83 -6.17 21.74
CA PRO A 295 -24.39 -6.38 20.41
C PRO A 295 -23.39 -5.95 19.33
N PHE A 296 -23.34 -6.67 18.21
CA PHE A 296 -22.38 -6.38 17.13
C PHE A 296 -22.51 -4.94 16.59
N SER A 297 -23.72 -4.38 16.58
CA SER A 297 -23.97 -2.99 16.17
C SER A 297 -23.42 -1.93 17.13
N GLN A 298 -23.05 -2.32 18.35
CA GLN A 298 -22.45 -1.47 19.36
C GLN A 298 -20.93 -1.64 19.43
N LEU A 299 -20.33 -2.48 18.58
CA LEU A 299 -18.89 -2.70 18.56
C LEU A 299 -18.19 -1.68 17.67
N VAL A 300 -17.01 -1.25 18.13
CA VAL A 300 -16.02 -0.50 17.35
C VAL A 300 -14.73 -1.31 17.27
N PHE A 301 -14.34 -1.68 16.06
CA PHE A 301 -13.03 -2.26 15.79
C PHE A 301 -12.04 -1.13 15.47
N ASP A 302 -11.14 -0.83 16.39
CA ASP A 302 -10.13 0.21 16.27
C ASP A 302 -8.81 -0.39 15.79
N LEU A 303 -8.47 -0.12 14.53
CA LEU A 303 -7.21 -0.51 13.92
C LEU A 303 -6.26 0.67 13.94
N ASN A 304 -5.14 0.48 14.63
CA ASN A 304 -4.08 1.48 14.67
C ASN A 304 -2.94 1.15 13.70
N TRP A 305 -2.98 1.77 12.52
CA TRP A 305 -1.93 1.75 11.50
C TRP A 305 -0.84 2.83 11.73
N THR A 306 -0.70 3.33 12.96
CA THR A 306 0.34 4.32 13.30
C THR A 306 1.56 3.71 13.96
N SER A 307 1.43 2.52 14.54
CA SER A 307 2.57 1.94 15.22
C SER A 307 3.57 1.45 14.17
N MET A 308 4.79 1.99 14.19
CA MET A 308 5.94 1.44 13.46
C MET A 308 6.33 0.03 13.95
N SER A 309 5.58 -0.55 14.89
CA SER A 309 5.75 -1.95 15.26
C SER A 309 5.42 -2.83 14.05
N VAL A 310 6.31 -3.78 13.84
CA VAL A 310 6.23 -4.81 12.79
C VAL A 310 4.85 -5.46 12.86
N PRO A 311 4.25 -5.90 11.72
CA PRO A 311 3.14 -6.87 11.75
C PRO A 311 3.41 -7.89 12.88
N PRO A 312 2.57 -7.94 13.91
CA PRO A 312 1.15 -7.59 13.96
C PRO A 312 0.62 -6.18 13.69
N MET A 313 -0.50 -6.12 12.97
CA MET A 313 -1.45 -5.04 13.20
C MET A 313 -2.02 -5.14 14.62
N LYS A 314 -2.15 -3.99 15.28
CA LYS A 314 -2.78 -3.91 16.61
C LYS A 314 -4.27 -3.58 16.48
N PHE A 315 -5.11 -4.46 17.01
CA PHE A 315 -6.54 -4.20 17.14
C PHE A 315 -6.87 -3.84 18.58
N LYS A 316 -7.81 -2.91 18.73
CA LYS A 316 -8.58 -2.73 19.97
C LYS A 316 -10.05 -2.89 19.63
N VAL A 317 -10.80 -3.42 20.59
CA VAL A 317 -12.25 -3.54 20.45
C VAL A 317 -12.90 -2.78 21.58
N TYR A 318 -13.76 -1.83 21.21
CA TYR A 318 -14.53 -1.02 22.13
C TYR A 318 -16.03 -1.26 21.90
N THR A 319 -16.84 -0.94 22.90
CA THR A 319 -18.21 -0.52 22.61
C THR A 319 -18.23 0.94 22.15
N ILE A 320 -19.28 1.36 21.44
CA ILE A 320 -19.46 2.77 21.06
C ILE A 320 -19.39 3.65 22.32
N ASP A 321 -20.06 3.27 23.41
CA ASP A 321 -20.01 4.01 24.68
C ASP A 321 -18.60 4.10 25.29
N GLN A 322 -17.81 3.02 25.24
CA GLN A 322 -16.44 3.01 25.74
C GLN A 322 -15.57 3.99 24.93
N LEU A 323 -15.65 3.93 23.60
CA LEU A 323 -14.89 4.83 22.74
C LEU A 323 -15.36 6.29 22.89
N MET A 324 -16.67 6.52 22.98
CA MET A 324 -17.24 7.85 23.21
C MET A 324 -16.73 8.47 24.52
N LYS A 325 -16.70 7.71 25.62
CA LYS A 325 -16.14 8.18 26.89
C LYS A 325 -14.67 8.55 26.77
N LYS A 326 -13.89 7.73 26.06
CA LYS A 326 -12.47 8.00 25.78
C LYS A 326 -12.31 9.30 24.99
N LEU A 327 -13.01 9.46 23.86
CA LEU A 327 -12.93 10.66 23.02
C LEU A 327 -13.39 11.93 23.75
N VAL A 328 -14.40 11.84 24.63
CA VAL A 328 -14.83 12.96 25.49
C VAL A 328 -13.72 13.36 26.46
N SER A 329 -13.03 12.39 27.07
CA SER A 329 -11.91 12.67 27.98
C SER A 329 -10.72 13.31 27.26
N GLU A 330 -10.50 12.93 26.00
CA GLU A 330 -9.46 13.47 25.11
C GLU A 330 -9.87 14.81 24.48
N ARG A 331 -11.13 15.24 24.67
CA ARG A 331 -11.74 16.44 24.06
C ARG A 331 -11.69 16.44 22.53
N ASP A 332 -11.77 15.26 21.90
CA ASP A 332 -11.79 15.12 20.43
C ASP A 332 -13.22 15.22 19.88
N PHE A 333 -13.74 16.45 19.81
CA PHE A 333 -15.11 16.72 19.36
C PHE A 333 -15.36 16.32 17.89
N THR A 334 -14.32 16.32 17.06
CA THR A 334 -14.43 15.91 15.66
C THR A 334 -14.69 14.42 15.57
N GLU A 335 -13.90 13.60 16.24
CA GLU A 335 -14.13 12.15 16.27
C GLU A 335 -15.45 11.77 16.95
N ILE A 336 -15.86 12.49 18.00
CA ILE A 336 -17.18 12.31 18.64
C ILE A 336 -18.31 12.52 17.63
N SER A 337 -18.23 13.57 16.81
CA SER A 337 -19.25 13.85 15.80
C SER A 337 -19.32 12.73 14.75
N MET A 338 -18.16 12.26 14.28
CA MET A 338 -18.10 11.17 13.30
C MET A 338 -18.65 9.85 13.90
N LEU A 339 -18.28 9.52 15.13
CA LEU A 339 -18.74 8.30 15.78
C LEU A 339 -20.27 8.28 15.98
N LYS A 340 -20.89 9.42 16.33
CA LYS A 340 -22.35 9.55 16.41
C LYS A 340 -23.06 9.35 15.07
N GLU A 341 -22.49 9.87 13.98
CA GLU A 341 -23.00 9.65 12.63
C GLU A 341 -22.96 8.15 12.28
N MET A 342 -21.84 7.49 12.58
CA MET A 342 -21.68 6.06 12.36
C MET A 342 -22.63 5.21 13.22
N GLN A 343 -22.84 5.59 14.48
CA GLN A 343 -23.80 4.94 15.36
C GLN A 343 -25.21 4.95 14.76
N THR A 344 -25.65 6.12 14.28
CA THR A 344 -26.96 6.29 13.62
C THR A 344 -27.11 5.34 12.42
N LEU A 345 -26.05 5.21 11.61
CA LEU A 345 -26.02 4.28 10.48
C LEU A 345 -26.09 2.81 10.91
N THR A 346 -25.43 2.43 12.00
CA THR A 346 -25.44 1.06 12.50
C THR A 346 -26.77 0.66 13.13
N GLU A 347 -27.44 1.57 13.83
CA GLU A 347 -28.73 1.33 14.50
C GLU A 347 -29.88 1.16 13.49
N GLY A 348 -29.82 1.87 12.36
CA GLY A 348 -30.82 1.75 11.29
C GLY A 348 -30.65 0.55 10.37
N SER A 349 -29.56 -0.23 10.51
CA SER A 349 -29.21 -1.27 9.55
C SER A 349 -29.70 -2.66 9.97
N MET A 350 -30.43 -3.34 9.07
CA MET A 350 -30.83 -4.74 9.25
C MET A 350 -29.65 -5.73 9.20
N ASN A 351 -28.50 -5.32 8.67
CA ASN A 351 -27.37 -6.22 8.37
C ASN A 351 -26.39 -6.42 9.54
N ALA A 352 -26.73 -5.96 10.75
CA ALA A 352 -25.84 -5.95 11.93
C ALA A 352 -24.45 -5.39 11.55
N LEU A 353 -24.36 -4.07 11.40
CA LEU A 353 -23.12 -3.37 11.03
C LEU A 353 -22.35 -2.96 12.29
N ALA A 354 -21.05 -3.23 12.37
CA ALA A 354 -20.17 -2.66 13.37
C ALA A 354 -19.41 -1.46 12.80
N VAL A 355 -18.96 -0.56 13.68
CA VAL A 355 -18.11 0.57 13.28
C VAL A 355 -16.66 0.10 13.22
N THR A 356 -15.93 0.51 12.20
CA THR A 356 -14.48 0.38 12.14
C THR A 356 -13.84 1.74 12.23
N ARG A 357 -12.93 1.92 13.19
CA ARG A 357 -12.09 3.11 13.34
C ARG A 357 -10.69 2.77 12.84
N ILE A 358 -10.16 3.60 11.95
CA ILE A 358 -8.85 3.37 11.35
C ILE A 358 -8.01 4.61 11.55
N SER A 359 -6.98 4.48 12.38
CA SER A 359 -5.97 5.50 12.59
C SER A 359 -4.76 5.21 11.72
N VAL A 360 -4.43 6.11 10.80
CA VAL A 360 -3.25 6.02 9.93
C VAL A 360 -2.36 7.24 10.20
N ILE A 361 -1.04 7.06 10.25
CA ILE A 361 -0.13 8.21 10.35
C ILE A 361 -0.34 9.11 9.14
N THR A 362 -0.63 10.38 9.39
CA THR A 362 -0.66 11.49 8.43
C THR A 362 0.45 12.51 8.71
N GLY A 363 1.71 12.17 8.44
CA GLY A 363 2.85 13.05 8.72
C GLY A 363 3.09 13.18 10.23
N TYR A 364 2.93 14.38 10.79
CA TYR A 364 3.02 14.63 12.25
C TYR A 364 1.70 14.40 13.00
N SER A 365 0.59 14.12 12.30
CA SER A 365 -0.69 13.83 12.91
C SER A 365 -1.12 12.40 12.64
N THR A 366 -2.11 11.93 13.39
CA THR A 366 -2.85 10.71 13.07
C THR A 366 -4.15 11.11 12.40
N ARG A 367 -4.46 10.57 11.23
CA ARG A 367 -5.79 10.72 10.63
C ARG A 367 -6.61 9.51 10.98
N THR A 368 -7.74 9.78 11.61
CA THR A 368 -8.75 8.77 11.86
C THR A 368 -9.80 8.79 10.76
N SER A 369 -10.18 7.62 10.29
CA SER A 369 -11.31 7.42 9.39
C SER A 369 -12.26 6.38 9.95
N TYR A 370 -13.53 6.55 9.67
CA TYR A 370 -14.58 5.65 10.10
C TYR A 370 -15.21 4.95 8.90
N SER A 371 -15.57 3.68 9.08
CA SER A 371 -16.33 2.89 8.10
C SER A 371 -17.22 1.88 8.84
N THR A 372 -18.06 1.15 8.10
CA THR A 372 -18.87 0.08 8.65
C THR A 372 -18.47 -1.26 8.05
N ILE A 373 -18.64 -2.32 8.82
CA ILE A 373 -18.45 -3.70 8.37
C ILE A 373 -19.65 -4.56 8.76
N GLY A 374 -20.13 -5.38 7.84
CA GLY A 374 -21.24 -6.28 8.09
C GLY A 374 -20.82 -7.56 8.80
N LYS A 375 -21.63 -8.06 9.73
CA LYS A 375 -21.37 -9.34 10.42
C LYS A 375 -21.21 -10.51 9.44
N THR A 376 -21.99 -10.52 8.35
CA THR A 376 -21.93 -11.57 7.32
C THR A 376 -20.64 -11.54 6.51
N GLU A 377 -20.01 -10.37 6.36
CA GLU A 377 -18.71 -10.23 5.69
C GLU A 377 -17.60 -10.90 6.51
N LEU A 378 -17.63 -10.70 7.84
CA LEU A 378 -16.70 -11.32 8.79
C LEU A 378 -16.89 -12.82 8.95
N LEU A 379 -18.15 -13.29 8.92
CA LEU A 379 -18.50 -14.70 9.13
C LEU A 379 -18.41 -15.56 7.85
N SER A 380 -17.90 -15.01 6.75
CA SER A 380 -17.77 -15.77 5.49
C SER A 380 -16.89 -17.03 5.67
N SER A 381 -17.15 -18.03 4.82
CA SER A 381 -16.67 -19.42 4.99
C SER A 381 -15.17 -19.51 5.27
N LYS A 382 -14.83 -20.26 6.33
CA LYS A 382 -13.45 -20.68 6.60
C LYS A 382 -12.99 -21.59 5.47
N LEU A 383 -11.80 -21.36 4.95
CA LEU A 383 -11.12 -22.33 4.11
C LEU A 383 -10.42 -23.36 5.02
N GLU A 384 -10.42 -24.62 4.61
CA GLU A 384 -9.61 -25.63 5.27
C GLU A 384 -8.14 -25.40 4.95
N ARG A 385 -7.32 -25.35 5.99
CA ARG A 385 -5.87 -25.22 5.85
C ARG A 385 -5.29 -26.53 5.32
N PRO A 386 -4.52 -26.54 4.22
CA PRO A 386 -3.83 -27.74 3.75
C PRO A 386 -2.89 -28.29 4.83
N ALA A 387 -2.82 -29.62 4.97
CA ALA A 387 -2.00 -30.26 6.01
C ALA A 387 -0.49 -30.00 5.85
N ASP A 388 -0.05 -29.77 4.61
CA ASP A 388 1.33 -29.44 4.21
C ASP A 388 1.60 -27.93 4.18
N ALA A 389 0.58 -27.08 4.43
CA ALA A 389 0.76 -25.65 4.44
C ALA A 389 1.69 -25.22 5.60
N GLU A 390 2.94 -24.89 5.27
CA GLU A 390 3.83 -24.20 6.20
C GLU A 390 3.33 -22.78 6.45
N VAL A 391 3.30 -22.37 7.73
CA VAL A 391 3.00 -20.98 8.11
C VAL A 391 4.23 -20.13 7.86
N ARG A 392 4.66 -20.02 6.59
CA ARG A 392 5.73 -19.10 6.24
C ARG A 392 5.30 -17.65 6.46
N PHE A 393 4.02 -17.39 6.29
CA PHE A 393 3.38 -16.10 6.55
C PHE A 393 2.62 -16.18 7.87
N THR A 394 3.33 -16.38 8.98
CA THR A 394 2.75 -15.98 10.26
C THR A 394 2.54 -14.47 10.13
N ARG A 395 1.28 -14.07 9.97
CA ARG A 395 0.84 -12.71 10.21
C ARG A 395 0.35 -12.73 11.65
N PRO A 396 1.25 -12.73 12.66
CA PRO A 396 0.79 -12.65 14.03
C PRO A 396 -0.08 -11.42 14.14
N VAL A 397 -1.11 -11.46 14.98
CA VAL A 397 -1.81 -10.23 15.39
C VAL A 397 -1.68 -10.06 16.89
N ALA A 398 -1.55 -8.82 17.33
CA ALA A 398 -1.51 -8.45 18.72
C ALA A 398 -2.84 -7.72 18.98
N LEU A 399 -3.73 -8.32 19.75
CA LEU A 399 -4.69 -7.49 20.47
C LEU A 399 -3.88 -6.72 21.51
N ASP A 400 -4.09 -5.42 21.59
CA ASP A 400 -3.51 -4.62 22.67
C ASP A 400 -4.28 -5.01 23.95
N ALA A 401 -3.86 -6.07 24.62
CA ALA A 401 -4.19 -6.30 26.01
C ALA A 401 -3.33 -5.33 26.81
N ASP A 402 -3.97 -4.45 27.59
CA ASP A 402 -3.29 -3.41 28.38
C ASP A 402 -2.30 -3.97 29.44
N ASP A 403 -2.16 -5.28 29.60
CA ASP A 403 -1.07 -5.88 30.38
C ASP A 403 -0.94 -7.40 30.10
N SER A 404 0.30 -7.86 29.90
CA SER A 404 0.79 -9.26 29.83
C SER A 404 0.47 -10.13 28.58
N ASP A 405 1.40 -10.11 27.62
CA ASP A 405 1.98 -11.26 26.89
C ASP A 405 1.11 -12.28 26.13
N LYS A 406 -0.19 -12.08 25.95
CA LYS A 406 -0.97 -12.98 25.07
C LYS A 406 -1.02 -12.45 23.64
N GLU A 407 0.02 -12.77 22.86
CA GLU A 407 -0.05 -12.73 21.40
C GLU A 407 -1.28 -13.51 20.93
N LEU A 408 -2.10 -12.91 20.06
CA LEU A 408 -3.15 -13.67 19.41
C LEU A 408 -2.52 -14.53 18.33
N THR A 409 -2.46 -15.83 18.59
CA THR A 409 -1.91 -16.80 17.63
C THR A 409 -2.95 -17.31 16.65
N ASP A 410 -4.25 -17.25 16.97
CA ASP A 410 -5.26 -17.90 16.13
C ASP A 410 -5.72 -16.98 14.99
N CYS A 411 -5.32 -17.37 13.79
CA CYS A 411 -5.75 -16.83 12.51
C CYS A 411 -6.49 -17.92 11.74
N ILE A 412 -7.52 -17.57 10.97
CA ILE A 412 -8.05 -18.51 9.97
C ILE A 412 -7.18 -18.51 8.72
N TRP A 413 -7.17 -19.65 8.02
CA TRP A 413 -6.70 -19.73 6.66
C TRP A 413 -7.69 -19.01 5.74
N ASP A 414 -7.24 -17.94 5.10
CA ASP A 414 -8.07 -17.09 4.23
C ASP A 414 -7.71 -17.27 2.74
N GLU A 415 -8.45 -16.58 1.87
CA GLU A 415 -8.22 -16.64 0.41
C GLU A 415 -6.83 -16.11 0.03
N VAL A 416 -6.25 -15.20 0.82
CA VAL A 416 -4.91 -14.65 0.59
C VAL A 416 -3.85 -15.70 0.90
N ASP A 417 -3.98 -16.42 2.03
CA ASP A 417 -3.11 -17.54 2.37
C ASP A 417 -3.19 -18.65 1.32
N GLU A 418 -4.40 -19.01 0.90
CA GLU A 418 -4.63 -20.02 -0.13
C GLU A 418 -3.95 -19.62 -1.46
N ALA A 419 -4.09 -18.35 -1.86
CA ALA A 419 -3.43 -17.85 -3.06
C ALA A 419 -1.91 -17.93 -2.96
N ILE A 420 -1.35 -17.52 -1.83
CA ILE A 420 0.10 -17.52 -1.62
C ILE A 420 0.64 -18.96 -1.51
N HIS A 421 -0.08 -19.86 -0.83
CA HIS A 421 0.28 -21.27 -0.74
C HIS A 421 0.31 -21.94 -2.12
N ARG A 422 -0.68 -21.67 -2.97
CA ARG A 422 -0.74 -22.17 -4.35
C ARG A 422 0.37 -21.64 -5.26
N LEU A 423 1.09 -20.58 -4.87
CA LEU A 423 2.28 -20.15 -5.59
C LEU A 423 3.42 -21.17 -5.42
N GLY A 424 3.41 -22.02 -4.38
CA GLY A 424 4.46 -23.01 -4.14
C GLY A 424 5.81 -22.36 -3.84
N LEU A 425 5.82 -21.30 -3.02
CA LEU A 425 7.04 -20.52 -2.76
C LEU A 425 8.11 -21.34 -2.03
N PRO A 426 9.38 -21.28 -2.46
CA PRO A 426 10.47 -22.06 -1.88
C PRO A 426 10.83 -21.59 -0.47
N LYS A 427 11.16 -22.50 0.46
CA LYS A 427 11.39 -22.17 1.90
C LYS A 427 12.54 -21.18 2.16
N ASP A 428 13.39 -20.92 1.18
CA ASP A 428 14.60 -20.10 1.29
C ASP A 428 14.36 -18.58 1.38
N GLY A 429 13.11 -18.12 1.30
CA GLY A 429 12.79 -16.69 1.27
C GLY A 429 12.54 -16.16 -0.14
N SER A 430 12.85 -16.93 -1.18
CA SER A 430 12.75 -16.47 -2.56
C SER A 430 11.28 -16.29 -2.99
N LEU A 431 11.06 -15.28 -3.84
CA LEU A 431 9.80 -15.01 -4.55
C LEU A 431 9.80 -15.57 -5.97
N LEU A 432 10.63 -16.59 -6.23
CA LEU A 432 10.67 -17.29 -7.50
C LEU A 432 9.91 -18.59 -7.40
N VAL A 433 9.10 -18.83 -8.42
CA VAL A 433 8.26 -20.02 -8.56
C VAL A 433 8.45 -20.57 -9.97
N GLU A 434 8.35 -21.89 -10.12
CA GLU A 434 8.36 -22.51 -11.44
C GLU A 434 6.97 -22.40 -12.06
N ASP A 435 6.91 -21.91 -13.30
CA ASP A 435 5.69 -21.97 -14.08
C ASP A 435 5.44 -23.40 -14.61
N ALA A 436 4.33 -23.58 -15.35
CA ALA A 436 3.95 -24.87 -15.91
C ALA A 436 4.96 -25.44 -16.93
N GLN A 437 5.92 -24.62 -17.38
CA GLN A 437 6.99 -24.98 -18.29
C GLN A 437 8.33 -25.20 -17.57
N GLY A 438 8.35 -25.15 -16.23
CA GLY A 438 9.56 -25.24 -15.42
C GLY A 438 10.41 -23.97 -15.44
N LYS A 439 9.91 -22.86 -15.98
CA LYS A 439 10.65 -21.60 -16.02
C LYS A 439 10.45 -20.83 -14.72
N GLN A 440 11.56 -20.37 -14.15
CA GLN A 440 11.56 -19.54 -12.95
C GLN A 440 10.96 -18.15 -13.25
N VAL A 441 9.78 -17.89 -12.68
CA VAL A 441 9.03 -16.63 -12.78
C VAL A 441 8.83 -16.01 -11.41
N HIS A 442 8.63 -14.70 -11.37
CA HIS A 442 8.42 -13.99 -10.11
C HIS A 442 6.97 -14.20 -9.62
N ALA A 443 6.80 -14.44 -8.31
CA ALA A 443 5.52 -14.63 -7.61
C ALA A 443 4.44 -13.59 -8.00
N PHE A 444 4.78 -12.28 -8.01
CA PHE A 444 3.87 -11.22 -8.46
C PHE A 444 3.28 -11.41 -9.86
N THR A 445 3.98 -12.11 -10.76
CA THR A 445 3.47 -12.41 -12.11
C THR A 445 2.51 -13.61 -12.11
N MET A 446 2.64 -14.51 -11.14
CA MET A 446 1.81 -15.71 -11.02
C MET A 446 0.56 -15.51 -10.17
N ILE A 447 0.54 -14.53 -9.26
CA ILE A 447 -0.62 -14.23 -8.40
C ILE A 447 -1.90 -14.06 -9.22
N ASP A 448 -1.86 -13.30 -10.31
CA ASP A 448 -3.03 -13.10 -11.16
C ASP A 448 -3.53 -14.40 -11.80
N ARG A 449 -2.61 -15.30 -12.16
CA ARG A 449 -2.95 -16.61 -12.72
C ARG A 449 -3.59 -17.50 -11.66
N VAL A 450 -3.05 -17.50 -10.44
CA VAL A 450 -3.60 -18.28 -9.31
C VAL A 450 -5.00 -17.80 -8.96
N LEU A 451 -5.17 -16.50 -8.74
CA LEU A 451 -6.44 -15.91 -8.33
C LEU A 451 -7.55 -16.03 -9.40
N ARG A 452 -7.18 -16.13 -10.68
CA ARG A 452 -8.12 -16.35 -11.80
C ARG A 452 -8.33 -17.82 -12.15
N SER A 453 -7.67 -18.75 -11.46
CA SER A 453 -7.86 -20.18 -11.70
C SER A 453 -9.31 -20.58 -11.43
N PRO A 454 -9.95 -21.40 -12.28
CA PRO A 454 -11.30 -21.92 -12.02
C PRO A 454 -11.44 -22.67 -10.69
N THR A 455 -10.34 -23.26 -10.21
CA THR A 455 -10.27 -24.00 -8.94
C THR A 455 -10.00 -23.10 -7.74
N PHE A 456 -9.79 -21.80 -7.94
CA PHE A 456 -9.57 -20.87 -6.84
C PHE A 456 -10.90 -20.57 -6.13
N PRO A 457 -10.95 -20.71 -4.79
CA PRO A 457 -12.18 -20.48 -4.04
C PRO A 457 -12.50 -18.98 -4.04
N ILE A 458 -13.38 -18.56 -4.94
CA ILE A 458 -13.99 -17.21 -4.90
C ILE A 458 -15.29 -17.34 -4.08
N PRO A 459 -15.50 -16.54 -3.03
CA PRO A 459 -16.64 -16.64 -2.14
C PRO A 459 -17.99 -16.76 -2.88
N MET A 460 -18.82 -17.70 -2.43
CA MET A 460 -20.08 -18.07 -3.08
C MET A 460 -21.08 -16.91 -3.17
N ASN A 461 -21.01 -15.92 -2.27
CA ASN A 461 -21.85 -14.72 -2.29
C ASN A 461 -21.62 -13.86 -3.55
N ILE A 462 -20.44 -13.98 -4.18
CA ILE A 462 -20.14 -13.37 -5.48
C ILE A 462 -20.65 -14.26 -6.63
N ARG A 463 -20.65 -15.59 -6.46
CA ARG A 463 -21.16 -16.56 -7.45
C ARG A 463 -22.70 -16.60 -7.50
N LEU A 464 -23.40 -16.45 -6.39
CA LEU A 464 -24.87 -16.43 -6.34
C LEU A 464 -25.47 -15.21 -7.07
N ALA A 465 -24.75 -14.09 -7.12
CA ALA A 465 -25.10 -12.96 -7.99
C ALA A 465 -25.06 -13.33 -9.48
N LYS A 466 -24.29 -14.35 -9.90
CA LYS A 466 -24.32 -14.91 -11.26
C LYS A 466 -25.48 -15.91 -11.46
N SER A 467 -25.80 -16.74 -10.45
CA SER A 467 -26.85 -17.78 -10.54
C SER A 467 -28.28 -17.24 -10.47
N PHE A 468 -28.53 -16.19 -9.67
CA PHE A 468 -29.86 -15.54 -9.60
C PHE A 468 -30.29 -14.89 -10.93
N GLU A 469 -29.36 -14.67 -11.87
CA GLU A 469 -29.64 -14.04 -13.17
C GLU A 469 -29.93 -15.02 -14.29
N GLN A 470 -29.31 -16.20 -14.27
CA GLN A 470 -29.76 -17.29 -15.14
C GLN A 470 -31.24 -17.61 -14.87
N PHE A 471 -31.68 -17.43 -13.63
CA PHE A 471 -33.07 -17.58 -13.23
C PHE A 471 -33.99 -16.43 -13.69
N LYS A 472 -33.53 -15.17 -13.68
CA LYS A 472 -34.33 -14.01 -14.16
C LYS A 472 -34.45 -13.93 -15.68
N ASN A 473 -33.40 -14.26 -16.42
CA ASN A 473 -33.45 -14.25 -17.89
C ASN A 473 -34.29 -15.40 -18.47
N HIS A 474 -34.59 -16.44 -17.68
CA HIS A 474 -35.55 -17.50 -18.03
C HIS A 474 -37.01 -17.16 -17.68
N GLN A 475 -37.27 -16.08 -16.95
CA GLN A 475 -38.64 -15.63 -16.62
C GLN A 475 -39.12 -14.46 -17.50
N SER A 476 -38.26 -13.95 -18.40
CA SER A 476 -38.58 -12.89 -19.36
C SER A 476 -38.74 -13.37 -20.81
N HIS A 477 -38.81 -14.69 -21.01
CA HIS A 477 -39.30 -15.37 -22.20
C HIS A 477 -40.55 -16.15 -21.80
#